data_AF-A0A263DDM9-F1
#
_entry.id   AF-A0A263DDM9-F1
#
_cell.length_a   1.000
_cell.length_b   1.000
_cell.length_c   1.000
_cell.angle_alpha   90.00
_cell.angle_beta   90.00
_cell.angle_gamma   90.00
#
_symmetry.space_group_name_H-M   'P 1'
#
loop_
_entity.id
_entity.type
_entity.pdbx_description
1 polymer ?
#
loop_
_entity_poly.entity_id
_entity_poly.type
_entity_poly.pdbx_seq_one_letter_code
_entity_poly.pdbx_strand_id
1 'polypeptide(L)'
;MPVLPEEITARSLRRRWRGYDRGQVDELLDRIGVDYGGAIERLAVVADECAQARAEREEAERRHDALNEAARQAAEQIRADAVADAAGIRQRAERAAEQIIAQVEEAAATCTRQAQGLRAAAQADADAARQRLEDADRRARELEDAARDRWDAVRAETEARFERLQATERRVADRVRQVESALNGLRSQVALLDQVHQAEQVLAAVRADTHVTGWGSEEPTNGHQR
;
A
#
# COMPACT_ATOMS: atom_id res chain seq x y z
N MET A 1 -45.52 -95.97 49.08
CA MET A 1 -44.09 -96.24 48.87
C MET A 1 -43.94 -97.02 47.58
N PRO A 2 -43.06 -96.61 46.66
CA PRO A 2 -42.76 -97.41 45.47
C PRO A 2 -42.09 -98.72 45.92
N VAL A 3 -42.48 -99.82 45.29
CA VAL A 3 -41.91 -101.15 45.50
C VAL A 3 -40.56 -101.22 44.79
N LEU A 4 -39.54 -101.76 45.44
CA LEU A 4 -38.23 -101.96 44.81
C LEU A 4 -38.27 -103.17 43.85
N PRO A 5 -37.42 -103.21 42.80
CA PRO A 5 -37.34 -104.35 41.88
C PRO A 5 -37.22 -105.70 42.60
N GLU A 6 -36.41 -105.74 43.66
CA GLU A 6 -36.18 -106.91 44.51
C GLU A 6 -37.43 -107.31 45.32
N GLU A 7 -38.26 -106.34 45.68
CA GLU A 7 -39.52 -106.56 46.39
C GLU A 7 -40.65 -107.02 45.46
N ILE A 8 -40.50 -106.87 44.14
CA ILE A 8 -41.45 -107.34 43.14
C ILE A 8 -41.22 -108.83 42.88
N THR A 9 -39.97 -109.26 42.74
CA THR A 9 -39.58 -110.66 42.49
C THR A 9 -39.64 -111.53 43.75
N ALA A 10 -39.39 -110.97 44.94
CA ALA A 10 -39.47 -111.72 46.20
C ALA A 10 -40.91 -111.91 46.74
N ARG A 11 -41.93 -111.33 46.09
CA ARG A 11 -43.28 -111.26 46.65
C ARG A 11 -44.09 -112.52 46.38
N SER A 12 -44.32 -113.31 47.43
CA SER A 12 -45.21 -114.48 47.34
C SER A 12 -46.70 -114.09 47.42
N LEU A 13 -47.47 -114.48 46.40
CA LEU A 13 -48.92 -114.24 46.33
C LEU A 13 -49.72 -115.40 46.98
N ARG A 14 -50.78 -115.07 47.72
CA ARG A 14 -51.64 -116.05 48.39
C ARG A 14 -52.43 -116.89 47.38
N ARG A 15 -52.47 -118.22 47.56
CA ARG A 15 -53.23 -119.16 46.72
C ARG A 15 -54.74 -119.06 46.98
N ARG A 16 -55.53 -119.06 45.90
CA ARG A 16 -57.00 -119.19 45.92
C ARG A 16 -57.45 -120.23 44.89
N TRP A 17 -58.59 -120.85 45.11
CA TRP A 17 -59.16 -121.95 44.30
C TRP A 17 -59.39 -121.58 42.82
N ARG A 18 -59.47 -120.28 42.50
CA ARG A 18 -59.56 -119.76 41.14
C ARG A 18 -58.63 -118.54 41.04
N GLY A 19 -57.71 -118.53 40.09
CA GLY A 19 -56.67 -117.50 39.98
C GLY A 19 -55.78 -117.68 38.75
N TYR A 20 -54.85 -116.74 38.57
CA TYR A 20 -53.86 -116.78 37.50
C TYR A 20 -52.85 -117.92 37.70
N ASP A 21 -52.31 -118.44 36.60
CA ASP A 21 -51.26 -119.45 36.65
C ASP A 21 -50.00 -118.90 37.32
N ARG A 22 -49.43 -119.65 38.25
CA ARG A 22 -48.32 -119.19 39.07
C ARG A 22 -47.03 -119.02 38.25
N GLY A 23 -46.75 -119.94 37.32
CA GLY A 23 -45.55 -119.87 36.48
C GLY A 23 -45.59 -118.62 35.59
N GLN A 24 -46.73 -118.35 34.98
CA GLN A 24 -46.93 -117.13 34.16
C GLN A 24 -46.84 -115.83 34.97
N VAL A 25 -47.32 -115.81 36.22
CA VAL A 25 -47.24 -114.64 37.08
C VAL A 25 -45.81 -114.41 37.59
N ASP A 26 -45.11 -115.46 38.00
CA ASP A 26 -43.73 -115.37 38.47
C ASP A 26 -42.81 -114.89 37.31
N GLU A 27 -42.97 -115.42 36.08
CA GLU A 27 -42.23 -114.98 34.89
C GLU A 27 -42.52 -113.51 34.52
N LEU A 28 -43.77 -113.06 34.68
CA LEU A 28 -44.16 -111.67 34.46
C LEU A 28 -43.55 -110.73 35.51
N LEU A 29 -43.56 -111.12 36.80
CA LEU A 29 -42.98 -110.33 37.88
C LEU A 29 -41.46 -110.24 37.76
N ASP A 30 -40.78 -111.31 37.31
CA ASP A 30 -39.36 -111.28 36.99
C ASP A 30 -39.05 -110.29 35.86
N ARG A 31 -39.84 -110.31 34.77
CA ARG A 31 -39.69 -109.36 33.66
C ARG A 31 -39.92 -107.92 34.11
N ILE A 32 -40.98 -107.68 34.90
CA ILE A 32 -41.28 -106.35 35.47
C ILE A 32 -40.15 -105.91 36.40
N GLY A 33 -39.59 -106.81 37.22
CA GLY A 33 -38.46 -106.52 38.09
C GLY A 33 -37.23 -106.06 37.30
N VAL A 34 -36.88 -106.76 36.22
CA VAL A 34 -35.77 -106.38 35.32
C VAL A 34 -36.03 -105.03 34.64
N ASP A 35 -37.22 -104.83 34.08
CA ASP A 35 -37.57 -103.58 33.38
C ASP A 35 -37.58 -102.38 34.34
N TYR A 36 -38.05 -102.57 35.57
CA TYR A 36 -38.09 -101.55 36.61
C TYR A 36 -36.69 -101.24 37.15
N GLY A 37 -35.84 -102.25 37.35
CA GLY A 37 -34.43 -102.07 37.69
C GLY A 37 -33.69 -101.27 36.62
N GLY A 38 -33.84 -101.66 35.36
CA GLY A 38 -33.26 -100.92 34.23
C GLY A 38 -33.82 -99.50 34.08
N ALA A 39 -35.08 -99.25 34.46
CA ALA A 39 -35.64 -97.90 34.49
C ALA A 39 -35.03 -97.03 35.59
N ILE A 40 -34.79 -97.60 36.78
CA ILE A 40 -34.12 -96.90 37.89
C ILE A 40 -32.67 -96.55 37.52
N GLU A 41 -31.93 -97.47 36.92
CA GLU A 41 -30.56 -97.21 36.45
C GLU A 41 -30.53 -96.11 35.40
N ARG A 42 -31.44 -96.13 34.41
CA ARG A 42 -31.56 -95.06 33.41
C ARG A 42 -31.91 -93.72 34.06
N LEU A 43 -32.80 -93.70 35.05
CA LEU A 43 -33.16 -92.50 35.81
C LEU A 43 -31.95 -91.95 36.59
N ALA A 44 -31.12 -92.81 37.17
CA ALA A 44 -29.90 -92.41 37.87
C ALA A 44 -28.90 -91.77 36.90
N VAL A 45 -28.64 -92.40 35.75
CA VAL A 45 -27.75 -91.85 34.70
C VAL A 45 -28.24 -90.48 34.23
N VAL A 46 -29.53 -90.36 33.90
CA VAL A 46 -30.11 -89.07 33.45
C VAL A 46 -30.06 -88.01 34.55
N ALA A 47 -30.24 -88.39 35.82
CA ALA A 47 -30.14 -87.46 36.94
C ALA A 47 -28.70 -86.93 37.11
N ASP A 48 -27.69 -87.80 36.99
CA ASP A 48 -26.28 -87.41 37.03
C ASP A 48 -25.90 -86.52 35.85
N GLU A 49 -26.32 -86.87 34.63
CA GLU A 49 -26.13 -86.03 33.43
C GLU A 49 -26.79 -84.65 33.61
N CYS A 50 -28.01 -84.61 34.17
CA CYS A 50 -28.69 -83.35 34.47
C CYS A 50 -27.94 -82.52 35.52
N ALA A 51 -27.34 -83.16 36.52
CA ALA A 51 -26.55 -82.47 37.54
C ALA A 51 -25.26 -81.88 36.95
N GLN A 52 -24.56 -82.65 36.12
CA GLN A 52 -23.36 -82.19 35.42
C GLN A 52 -23.67 -81.03 34.46
N ALA A 53 -24.70 -81.18 33.62
CA ALA A 53 -25.10 -80.14 32.68
C ALA A 53 -25.51 -78.82 33.39
N ARG A 54 -26.13 -78.91 34.57
CA ARG A 54 -26.43 -77.73 35.39
C ARG A 54 -25.16 -77.07 35.92
N ALA A 55 -24.21 -77.84 36.42
CA ALA A 55 -22.94 -77.30 36.92
C ALA A 55 -22.13 -76.62 35.80
N GLU A 56 -22.03 -77.24 34.62
CA GLU A 56 -21.38 -76.65 33.45
C GLU A 56 -22.07 -75.36 33.01
N ARG A 57 -23.41 -75.34 33.01
CA ARG A 57 -24.17 -74.14 32.69
C ARG A 57 -23.92 -73.01 33.69
N GLU A 58 -23.93 -73.29 34.98
CA GLU A 58 -23.64 -72.27 36.01
C GLU A 58 -22.21 -71.74 35.91
N GLU A 59 -21.24 -72.57 35.53
CA GLU A 59 -19.88 -72.12 35.29
C GLU A 59 -19.78 -71.26 34.02
N ALA A 60 -20.46 -71.65 32.94
CA ALA A 60 -20.53 -70.88 31.71
C ALA A 60 -21.20 -69.52 31.94
N GLU A 61 -22.30 -69.46 32.70
CA GLU A 61 -22.98 -68.22 33.09
C GLU A 61 -22.05 -67.31 33.90
N ARG A 62 -21.33 -67.86 34.90
CA ARG A 62 -20.32 -67.09 35.67
C ARG A 62 -19.20 -66.52 34.80
N ARG A 63 -18.68 -67.30 33.84
CA ARG A 63 -17.65 -66.83 32.90
C ARG A 63 -18.20 -65.75 31.98
N HIS A 64 -19.43 -65.91 31.50
CA HIS A 64 -20.09 -64.92 30.65
C HIS A 64 -20.32 -63.59 31.40
N ASP A 65 -20.74 -63.64 32.65
CA ASP A 65 -20.92 -62.44 33.46
C ASP A 65 -19.59 -61.73 33.74
N ALA A 66 -18.54 -62.49 34.06
CA ALA A 66 -17.19 -61.93 34.23
C ALA A 66 -16.66 -61.27 32.95
N LEU A 67 -16.91 -61.88 31.78
CA LEU A 67 -16.54 -61.30 30.49
C LEU A 67 -17.33 -60.03 30.18
N ASN A 68 -18.63 -60.00 30.47
CA ASN A 68 -19.45 -58.81 30.28
C ASN A 68 -19.00 -57.66 31.18
N GLU A 69 -18.66 -57.95 32.43
CA GLU A 69 -18.15 -56.94 33.35
C GLU A 69 -16.78 -56.41 32.89
N ALA A 70 -15.87 -57.30 32.49
CA ALA A 70 -14.58 -56.90 31.93
C ALA A 70 -14.74 -56.04 30.65
N ALA A 71 -15.67 -56.39 29.77
CA ALA A 71 -15.96 -55.63 28.56
C ALA A 71 -16.54 -54.24 28.89
N ARG A 72 -17.44 -54.15 29.89
CA ARG A 72 -17.98 -52.86 30.35
C ARG A 72 -16.91 -51.97 30.96
N GLN A 73 -16.04 -52.53 31.80
CA GLN A 73 -14.92 -51.79 32.40
C GLN A 73 -13.94 -51.29 31.34
N ALA A 74 -13.59 -52.13 30.36
CA ALA A 74 -12.75 -51.73 29.25
C ALA A 74 -13.39 -50.62 28.41
N ALA A 75 -14.69 -50.71 28.13
CA ALA A 75 -15.42 -49.68 27.39
C ALA A 75 -15.46 -48.35 28.16
N GLU A 76 -15.68 -48.37 29.47
CA GLU A 76 -15.69 -47.17 30.30
C GLU A 76 -14.30 -46.55 30.40
N GLN A 77 -13.25 -47.37 30.50
CA GLN A 77 -11.87 -46.89 30.47
C GLN A 77 -11.53 -46.20 29.14
N ILE A 78 -11.84 -46.84 28.01
CA ILE A 78 -11.64 -46.25 26.67
C ILE A 78 -12.41 -44.92 26.56
N ARG A 79 -13.62 -44.87 27.10
CA ARG A 79 -14.43 -43.64 27.10
C ARG A 79 -13.79 -42.54 27.95
N ALA A 80 -13.31 -42.86 29.14
CA ALA A 80 -12.63 -41.92 30.02
C ALA A 80 -11.36 -41.36 29.37
N ASP A 81 -10.55 -42.23 28.77
CA ASP A 81 -9.32 -41.86 28.06
C ASP A 81 -9.64 -40.95 26.86
N ALA A 82 -10.64 -41.30 26.05
CA ALA A 82 -11.08 -40.48 24.91
C ALA A 82 -11.57 -39.09 25.34
N VAL A 83 -12.27 -38.99 26.48
CA VAL A 83 -12.73 -37.71 27.03
C VAL A 83 -11.54 -36.87 27.52
N ALA A 84 -10.57 -37.49 28.19
CA ALA A 84 -9.34 -36.82 28.64
C ALA A 84 -8.51 -36.31 27.45
N ASP A 85 -8.34 -37.14 26.43
CA ASP A 85 -7.64 -36.78 25.20
C ASP A 85 -8.34 -35.65 24.45
N ALA A 86 -9.67 -35.71 24.31
CA ALA A 86 -10.44 -34.64 23.69
C ALA A 86 -10.32 -33.32 24.46
N ALA A 87 -10.32 -33.37 25.80
CA ALA A 87 -10.09 -32.19 26.63
C ALA A 87 -8.67 -31.64 26.44
N GLY A 88 -7.66 -32.50 26.39
CA GLY A 88 -6.28 -32.11 26.12
C GLY A 88 -6.09 -31.49 24.73
N ILE A 89 -6.75 -32.02 23.71
CA ILE A 89 -6.75 -31.45 22.35
C ILE A 89 -7.39 -30.07 22.35
N ARG A 90 -8.57 -29.90 22.96
CA ARG A 90 -9.24 -28.59 23.06
C ARG A 90 -8.36 -27.55 23.75
N GLN A 91 -7.78 -27.89 24.89
CA GLN A 91 -6.92 -26.96 25.63
C GLN A 91 -5.67 -26.55 24.81
N ARG A 92 -5.05 -27.49 24.08
CA ARG A 92 -3.93 -27.16 23.19
C ARG A 92 -4.35 -26.28 22.03
N ALA A 93 -5.52 -26.53 21.44
CA ALA A 93 -6.07 -25.72 20.35
C ALA A 93 -6.40 -24.31 20.82
N GLU A 94 -7.00 -24.15 22.01
CA GLU A 94 -7.29 -22.86 22.64
C GLU A 94 -6.01 -22.05 22.86
N ARG A 95 -4.98 -22.66 23.49
CA ARG A 95 -3.69 -21.99 23.70
C ARG A 95 -3.01 -21.59 22.39
N ALA A 96 -3.07 -22.45 21.36
CA ALA A 96 -2.52 -22.13 20.05
C ALA A 96 -3.28 -20.98 19.39
N ALA A 97 -4.61 -20.95 19.51
CA ALA A 97 -5.43 -19.85 19.00
C ALA A 97 -5.12 -18.53 19.71
N GLU A 98 -5.01 -18.53 21.05
CA GLU A 98 -4.61 -17.36 21.83
C GLU A 98 -3.23 -16.82 21.41
N GLN A 99 -2.26 -17.71 21.19
CA GLN A 99 -0.93 -17.33 20.71
C GLN A 99 -0.98 -16.71 19.31
N ILE A 100 -1.75 -17.28 18.39
CA ILE A 100 -1.92 -16.75 17.03
C ILE A 100 -2.57 -15.36 17.10
N ILE A 101 -3.62 -15.18 17.91
CA ILE A 101 -4.30 -13.89 18.07
C ILE A 101 -3.31 -12.84 18.59
N ALA A 102 -2.56 -13.15 19.66
CA ALA A 102 -1.57 -12.23 20.22
C ALA A 102 -0.50 -11.84 19.19
N GLN A 103 0.02 -12.79 18.41
CA GLN A 103 0.99 -12.53 17.35
C GLN A 103 0.41 -11.63 16.24
N VAL A 104 -0.83 -11.88 15.84
CA VAL A 104 -1.51 -11.07 14.81
C VAL A 104 -1.76 -9.65 15.32
N GLU A 105 -2.18 -9.48 16.57
CA GLU A 105 -2.36 -8.16 17.18
C GLU A 105 -1.05 -7.37 17.26
N GLU A 106 0.05 -8.01 17.66
CA GLU A 106 1.37 -7.38 17.70
C GLU A 106 1.85 -6.99 16.29
N ALA A 107 1.67 -7.88 15.31
CA ALA A 107 2.01 -7.61 13.92
C ALA A 107 1.16 -6.48 13.34
N ALA A 108 -0.15 -6.45 13.62
CA ALA A 108 -1.06 -5.39 13.18
C ALA A 108 -0.71 -4.04 13.81
N ALA A 109 -0.37 -4.02 15.11
CA ALA A 109 0.07 -2.81 15.79
C ALA A 109 1.40 -2.30 15.20
N THR A 110 2.33 -3.20 14.90
CA THR A 110 3.61 -2.84 14.26
C THR A 110 3.41 -2.29 12.85
N CYS A 111 2.61 -2.96 12.03
CA CYS A 111 2.25 -2.50 10.69
C CYS A 111 1.57 -1.13 10.72
N THR A 112 0.67 -0.90 11.68
CA THR A 112 -0.01 0.38 11.86
C THR A 112 0.98 1.50 12.22
N ARG A 113 1.91 1.25 13.15
CA ARG A 113 2.97 2.21 13.50
C ARG A 113 3.87 2.52 12.31
N GLN A 114 4.25 1.51 11.53
CA GLN A 114 5.05 1.69 10.31
C GLN A 114 4.31 2.53 9.28
N ALA A 115 3.03 2.23 9.02
CA ALA A 115 2.20 2.98 8.09
C ALA A 115 2.02 4.45 8.53
N GLN A 116 1.82 4.69 9.84
CA GLN A 116 1.75 6.04 10.40
C GLN A 116 3.09 6.78 10.25
N GLY A 117 4.22 6.11 10.53
CA GLY A 117 5.55 6.69 10.34
C GLY A 117 5.83 7.07 8.90
N LEU A 118 5.51 6.19 7.95
CA LEU A 118 5.65 6.46 6.52
C LEU A 118 4.76 7.61 6.05
N ARG A 119 3.51 7.68 6.54
CA ARG A 119 2.62 8.81 6.23
C ARG A 119 3.17 10.12 6.78
N ALA A 120 3.68 10.13 8.01
CA ALA A 120 4.27 11.32 8.61
C ALA A 120 5.52 11.78 7.83
N ALA A 121 6.38 10.84 7.42
CA ALA A 121 7.55 11.13 6.59
C ALA A 121 7.15 11.70 5.22
N ALA A 122 6.20 11.05 4.53
CA ALA A 122 5.71 11.53 3.24
C ALA A 122 5.06 12.91 3.34
N GLN A 123 4.34 13.19 4.44
CA GLN A 123 3.76 14.51 4.68
C GLN A 123 4.84 15.57 4.90
N ALA A 124 5.86 15.28 5.72
CA ALA A 124 6.99 16.18 5.93
C ALA A 124 7.76 16.47 4.64
N ASP A 125 7.98 15.45 3.81
CA ASP A 125 8.63 15.60 2.50
C ASP A 125 7.78 16.45 1.54
N ALA A 126 6.46 16.24 1.52
CA ALA A 126 5.54 17.04 0.73
C ALA A 126 5.53 18.51 1.16
N ASP A 127 5.52 18.78 2.46
CA ASP A 127 5.56 20.14 3.00
C ASP A 127 6.90 20.82 2.74
N ALA A 128 8.02 20.10 2.87
CA ALA A 128 9.34 20.60 2.50
C ALA A 128 9.43 20.90 0.99
N ALA A 129 8.84 20.06 0.13
CA ALA A 129 8.79 20.30 -1.31
C ALA A 129 7.97 21.55 -1.64
N ARG A 130 6.82 21.74 -0.99
CA ARG A 130 5.98 22.95 -1.15
C ARG A 130 6.75 24.21 -0.76
N GLN A 131 7.43 24.21 0.38
CA GLN A 131 8.25 25.35 0.81
C GLN A 131 9.35 25.68 -0.20
N ARG A 132 10.04 24.66 -0.74
CA ARG A 132 11.06 24.87 -1.78
C ARG A 132 10.49 25.48 -3.05
N LEU A 133 9.28 25.08 -3.45
CA LEU A 133 8.59 25.66 -4.61
C LEU A 133 8.21 27.11 -4.35
N GLU A 134 7.61 27.41 -3.18
CA GLU A 134 7.25 28.77 -2.80
C GLU A 134 8.46 29.70 -2.74
N ASP A 135 9.59 29.22 -2.21
CA ASP A 135 10.84 29.98 -2.17
C ASP A 135 11.44 30.16 -3.58
N ALA A 136 11.34 29.16 -4.45
CA ALA A 136 11.78 29.28 -5.84
C ALA A 136 10.92 30.29 -6.61
N ASP A 137 9.60 30.27 -6.44
CA ASP A 137 8.67 31.22 -7.04
C ASP A 137 8.93 32.65 -6.55
N ARG A 138 9.22 32.82 -5.25
CA ARG A 138 9.59 34.13 -4.69
C ARG A 138 10.87 34.66 -5.35
N ARG A 139 11.90 33.83 -5.44
CA ARG A 139 13.17 34.20 -6.10
C ARG A 139 12.99 34.50 -7.58
N ALA A 140 12.13 33.77 -8.28
CA ALA A 140 11.82 34.04 -9.68
C ALA A 140 11.20 35.44 -9.83
N ARG A 141 10.22 35.80 -8.98
CA ARG A 141 9.62 37.14 -8.97
C ARG A 141 10.64 38.23 -8.66
N GLU A 142 11.48 38.03 -7.64
CA GLU A 142 12.55 38.98 -7.31
C GLU A 142 13.51 39.21 -8.48
N LEU A 143 13.85 38.17 -9.24
CA LEU A 143 14.67 38.28 -10.44
C LEU A 143 13.95 38.98 -11.60
N GLU A 144 12.65 38.71 -11.78
CA GLU A 144 11.82 39.38 -12.79
C GLU A 144 11.69 40.89 -12.50
N ASP A 145 11.42 41.25 -11.25
CA ASP A 145 11.32 42.64 -10.82
C ASP A 145 12.68 43.35 -10.97
N ALA A 146 13.77 42.72 -10.51
CA ALA A 146 15.12 43.27 -10.69
C ALA A 146 15.50 43.41 -12.17
N ALA A 147 15.05 42.51 -13.05
CA ALA A 147 15.26 42.64 -14.49
C ALA A 147 14.45 43.79 -15.07
N ARG A 148 13.18 43.95 -14.65
CA ARG A 148 12.31 45.06 -15.06
C ARG A 148 12.91 46.41 -14.65
N ASP A 149 13.36 46.55 -13.40
CA ASP A 149 14.00 47.77 -12.90
C ASP A 149 15.26 48.13 -13.71
N ARG A 150 16.09 47.13 -14.07
CA ARG A 150 17.26 47.35 -14.92
C ARG A 150 16.88 47.82 -16.32
N TRP A 151 15.83 47.25 -16.91
CA TRP A 151 15.33 47.68 -18.21
C TRP A 151 14.82 49.12 -18.18
N ASP A 152 14.05 49.49 -17.15
CA ASP A 152 13.54 50.85 -16.98
C ASP A 152 14.69 51.86 -16.76
N ALA A 153 15.73 51.48 -16.02
CA ALA A 153 16.93 52.31 -15.85
C ALA A 153 17.68 52.54 -17.17
N VAL A 154 17.91 51.49 -17.96
CA VAL A 154 18.54 51.60 -19.29
C VAL A 154 17.68 52.48 -20.21
N ARG A 155 16.36 52.27 -20.19
CA ARG A 155 15.43 53.10 -20.97
C ARG A 155 15.54 54.57 -20.59
N ALA A 156 15.47 54.90 -19.30
CA ALA A 156 15.60 56.26 -18.81
C ALA A 156 16.96 56.90 -19.20
N GLU A 157 18.05 56.13 -19.12
CA GLU A 157 19.37 56.60 -19.56
C GLU A 157 19.40 56.90 -21.06
N THR A 158 18.81 56.02 -21.89
CA THR A 158 18.74 56.21 -23.33
C THR A 158 17.89 57.42 -23.71
N GLU A 159 16.74 57.62 -23.05
CA GLU A 159 15.88 58.79 -23.24
C GLU A 159 16.63 60.08 -22.86
N ALA A 160 17.30 60.11 -21.70
CA ALA A 160 18.11 61.26 -21.28
C ALA A 160 19.31 61.55 -22.20
N ARG A 161 19.91 60.51 -22.80
CA ARG A 161 20.98 60.69 -23.80
C ARG A 161 20.42 61.25 -25.10
N PHE A 162 19.25 60.78 -25.53
CA PHE A 162 18.57 61.27 -26.72
C PHE A 162 18.16 62.74 -26.57
N GLU A 163 17.60 63.13 -25.43
CA GLU A 163 17.29 64.53 -25.13
C GLU A 163 18.54 65.42 -25.16
N ARG A 164 19.66 64.96 -24.57
CA ARG A 164 20.93 65.67 -24.65
C ARG A 164 21.40 65.85 -26.09
N LEU A 165 21.31 64.80 -26.91
CA LEU A 165 21.64 64.87 -28.33
C LEU A 165 20.76 65.87 -29.07
N GLN A 166 19.44 65.81 -28.89
CA GLN A 166 18.52 66.78 -29.48
C GLN A 166 18.83 68.22 -29.04
N ALA A 167 19.15 68.44 -27.77
CA ALA A 167 19.54 69.76 -27.28
C ALA A 167 20.84 70.26 -27.94
N THR A 168 21.83 69.38 -28.11
CA THR A 168 23.07 69.73 -28.83
C THR A 168 22.81 70.00 -30.31
N GLU A 169 21.95 69.22 -30.96
CA GLU A 169 21.54 69.42 -32.36
C GLU A 169 20.85 70.76 -32.54
N ARG A 170 19.91 71.12 -31.66
CA ARG A 170 19.26 72.45 -31.66
C ARG A 170 20.28 73.57 -31.50
N ARG A 171 21.21 73.46 -30.55
CA ARG A 171 22.28 74.45 -30.36
C ARG A 171 23.18 74.58 -31.59
N VAL A 172 23.52 73.46 -32.24
CA VAL A 172 24.31 73.49 -33.48
C VAL A 172 23.51 74.14 -34.60
N ALA A 173 22.24 73.78 -34.78
CA ALA A 173 21.37 74.39 -35.77
C ALA A 173 21.23 75.91 -35.55
N ASP A 174 21.08 76.36 -34.30
CA ASP A 174 21.03 77.78 -33.96
C ASP A 174 22.36 78.49 -34.26
N ARG A 175 23.50 77.86 -33.96
CA ARG A 175 24.83 78.39 -34.31
C ARG A 175 25.03 78.48 -35.82
N VAL A 176 24.56 77.48 -36.58
CA VAL A 176 24.61 77.50 -38.05
C VAL A 176 23.79 78.68 -38.58
N ARG A 177 22.55 78.86 -38.11
CA ARG A 177 21.72 80.01 -38.48
C ARG A 177 22.37 81.35 -38.12
N GLN A 178 23.04 81.44 -36.97
CA GLN A 178 23.79 82.65 -36.56
C GLN A 178 24.96 82.93 -37.51
N VAL A 179 25.74 81.91 -37.88
CA VAL A 179 26.84 82.03 -38.84
C VAL A 179 26.31 82.42 -40.22
N GLU A 180 25.21 81.82 -40.68
CA GLU A 180 24.55 82.18 -41.93
C GLU A 180 24.06 83.64 -41.92
N SER A 181 23.46 84.08 -40.82
CA SER A 181 23.04 85.47 -40.63
C SER A 181 24.25 86.44 -40.64
N ALA A 182 25.33 86.09 -39.95
CA ALA A 182 26.56 86.89 -39.96
C ALA A 182 27.21 86.95 -41.34
N LEU A 183 27.25 85.83 -42.08
CA LEU A 183 27.73 85.77 -43.46
C LEU A 183 26.87 86.62 -44.40
N ASN A 184 25.54 86.58 -44.25
CA ASN A 184 24.64 87.44 -45.01
C ASN A 184 24.83 88.93 -44.66
N GLY A 185 25.06 89.24 -43.39
CA GLY A 185 25.44 90.58 -42.93
C GLY A 185 26.75 91.06 -43.57
N LEU A 186 27.80 90.24 -43.54
CA LEU A 186 29.07 90.54 -44.20
C LEU A 186 28.90 90.70 -45.71
N ARG A 187 28.12 89.84 -46.38
CA ARG A 187 27.79 89.99 -47.81
C ARG A 187 27.08 91.31 -48.10
N SER A 188 26.15 91.73 -47.24
CA SER A 188 25.49 93.03 -47.38
C SER A 188 26.45 94.20 -47.18
N GLN A 189 27.41 94.09 -46.24
CA GLN A 189 28.46 95.09 -46.04
C GLN A 189 29.43 95.15 -47.22
N VAL A 190 29.81 94.02 -47.80
CA VAL A 190 30.61 93.97 -49.03
C VAL A 190 29.84 94.60 -50.19
N ALA A 191 28.55 94.31 -50.36
CA ALA A 191 27.73 94.95 -51.37
C ALA A 191 27.61 96.48 -51.16
N LEU A 192 27.54 96.94 -49.91
CA LEU A 192 27.58 98.37 -49.59
C LEU A 192 28.95 98.99 -49.88
N LEU A 193 30.06 98.29 -49.58
CA LEU A 193 31.40 98.74 -49.93
C LEU A 193 31.58 98.81 -51.45
N ASP A 194 31.06 97.84 -52.20
CA ASP A 194 31.03 97.90 -53.66
C ASP A 194 30.20 99.10 -54.16
N GLN A 195 29.06 99.40 -53.53
CA GLN A 195 28.27 100.61 -53.84
C GLN A 195 29.00 101.91 -53.51
N VAL A 196 29.72 101.97 -52.38
CA VAL A 196 30.58 103.12 -52.02
C VAL A 196 31.73 103.25 -53.00
N HIS A 197 32.36 102.14 -53.40
CA HIS A 197 33.42 102.16 -54.41
C HIS A 197 32.89 102.62 -55.77
N GLN A 198 31.71 102.17 -56.18
CA GLN A 198 31.03 102.69 -57.37
C GLN A 198 30.72 104.19 -57.24
N ALA A 199 30.27 104.66 -56.07
CA ALA A 199 30.03 106.08 -55.82
C ALA A 199 31.34 106.90 -55.83
N GLU A 200 32.44 106.36 -55.30
CA GLU A 200 33.77 106.96 -55.39
C GLU A 200 34.28 107.02 -56.83
N GLN A 201 34.04 105.98 -57.65
CA GLN A 201 34.37 106.02 -59.08
C GLN A 201 33.55 107.07 -59.82
N VAL A 202 32.26 107.22 -59.50
CA VAL A 202 31.40 108.30 -60.03
C VAL A 202 31.89 109.67 -59.56
N LEU A 203 32.26 109.83 -58.28
CA LEU A 203 32.83 111.07 -57.75
C LEU A 203 34.19 111.40 -58.36
N ALA A 204 35.03 110.40 -58.64
CA ALA A 204 36.31 110.57 -59.34
C ALA A 204 36.08 111.00 -60.79
N ALA A 205 35.06 110.46 -61.47
CA ALA A 205 34.65 110.93 -62.79
C ALA A 205 34.14 112.39 -62.76
N VAL A 206 33.33 112.76 -61.76
CA VAL A 206 32.87 114.15 -61.56
C VAL A 206 34.03 115.10 -61.19
N ARG A 207 35.05 114.62 -60.45
CA ARG A 207 36.26 115.41 -60.15
C ARG A 207 37.15 115.61 -61.37
N ALA A 208 37.23 114.63 -62.26
CA ALA A 208 37.91 114.77 -63.54
C ALA A 208 37.22 115.80 -64.45
N ASP A 209 35.88 115.91 -64.39
CA ASP A 209 35.11 116.88 -65.18
C ASP A 209 35.14 118.34 -64.63
N THR A 210 35.69 118.59 -63.45
CA THR A 210 35.71 119.94 -62.84
C THR A 210 37.08 120.65 -62.87
N HIS A 211 38.13 120.00 -63.39
CA HIS A 211 39.45 120.61 -63.62
C HIS A 211 39.86 120.58 -65.09
N VAL A 212 39.09 121.26 -65.93
CA VAL A 212 39.52 121.76 -67.25
C VAL A 212 39.21 123.25 -67.32
N THR A 213 40.15 124.08 -66.85
CA THR A 213 40.46 125.42 -67.37
C THR A 213 41.68 125.98 -66.64
N GLY A 214 42.80 126.13 -67.36
CA GLY A 214 43.92 126.99 -66.95
C GLY A 214 45.31 126.36 -66.95
N TRP A 215 45.95 126.28 -68.13
CA TRP A 215 47.33 126.71 -68.47
C TRP A 215 48.46 126.30 -67.50
N GLY A 216 49.58 125.66 -67.86
CA GLY A 216 50.31 125.51 -69.11
C GLY A 216 51.82 125.49 -68.78
N SER A 217 52.65 124.92 -69.67
CA SER A 217 54.13 125.05 -69.83
C SER A 217 55.07 123.95 -69.26
N GLU A 218 55.79 123.34 -70.22
CA GLU A 218 57.23 122.98 -70.25
C GLU A 218 57.78 121.69 -69.57
N GLU A 219 57.90 120.64 -70.41
CA GLU A 219 59.08 119.83 -70.81
C GLU A 219 60.45 119.94 -70.06
N PRO A 220 61.42 119.00 -70.28
CA PRO A 220 61.37 117.54 -70.44
C PRO A 220 62.57 116.85 -69.72
N THR A 221 62.98 115.65 -70.17
CA THR A 221 64.19 114.85 -69.84
C THR A 221 64.05 113.85 -68.69
N ASN A 222 64.56 112.62 -68.73
CA ASN A 222 65.17 111.73 -69.72
C ASN A 222 65.43 110.41 -68.97
N GLY A 223 65.50 109.26 -69.67
CA GLY A 223 66.42 108.19 -69.26
C GLY A 223 65.86 106.90 -68.66
N HIS A 224 65.93 105.85 -69.50
CA HIS A 224 66.57 104.54 -69.23
C HIS A 224 65.73 103.47 -68.50
N GLN A 225 65.40 102.36 -69.20
CA GLN A 225 66.15 101.08 -69.21
C GLN A 225 66.30 100.52 -67.79
N ARG A 226 65.76 99.35 -67.43
CA ARG A 226 65.85 98.02 -68.06
C ARG A 226 64.85 97.07 -67.39
#